data_AF-A0A250FU86-F1
#
_entry.id   AF-A0A250FU86-F1
#
_cell.length_a   1.000
_cell.length_b   1.000
_cell.length_c   1.000
_cell.angle_alpha   90.00
_cell.angle_beta   90.00
_cell.angle_gamma   90.00
#
_symmetry.space_group_name_H-M   'P 1'
#
loop_
_entity.id
_entity.type
_entity.pdbx_description
1 polymer ?
#
loop_
_entity_poly.entity_id
_entity_poly.type
_entity_poly.pdbx_seq_one_letter_code
_entity_poly.pdbx_strand_id
1 'polypeptide(L)'
;MMKKIIAIAAFVLVNVNLLSAQEIKWMTFNEAIAAQKKNPKKIFMDVYTVWCGPCQQLEKKTFKNKDVVNYINENYYAVKFNGEGNEVVDYKGQKFENKGYDPARAERRNASHPFASYLQIQAYPTMLFFDEKGEFLQPLRGYFSPTEIEIFLKLFAKDDFKNIKSQEDFQKYQANFKGTFKE
;
A
#
# COMPACT_ATOMS: atom_id res chain seq x y z
N MET A 1 10.80 62.04 -29.16
CA MET A 1 9.43 61.69 -28.70
C MET A 1 9.13 60.29 -29.24
N MET A 2 9.55 59.22 -28.58
CA MET A 2 8.84 58.46 -27.53
C MET A 2 7.51 57.83 -27.99
N LYS A 3 7.43 56.48 -27.80
CA LYS A 3 6.24 55.61 -27.73
C LYS A 3 5.73 55.14 -29.11
N LYS A 4 5.62 53.85 -29.44
CA LYS A 4 5.23 52.70 -28.62
C LYS A 4 5.86 51.41 -29.19
N ILE A 5 6.73 50.79 -28.41
CA ILE A 5 7.08 49.37 -28.55
C ILE A 5 5.84 48.63 -28.04
N ILE A 6 4.99 48.14 -28.95
CA ILE A 6 3.87 47.27 -28.59
C ILE A 6 4.44 45.86 -28.52
N ALA A 7 4.64 45.42 -27.29
CA ALA A 7 5.16 44.14 -26.89
C ALA A 7 4.38 42.99 -27.53
N ILE A 8 5.05 42.24 -28.40
CA ILE A 8 4.68 40.84 -28.68
C ILE A 8 5.15 40.05 -27.47
N ALA A 9 4.40 40.17 -26.36
CA ALA A 9 4.48 39.23 -25.27
C ALA A 9 3.76 37.97 -25.74
N ALA A 10 4.47 37.12 -26.48
CA ALA A 10 4.02 35.78 -26.77
C ALA A 10 3.76 35.09 -25.42
N PHE A 11 2.49 34.89 -25.13
CA PHE A 11 1.98 34.19 -23.97
C PHE A 11 2.43 32.73 -24.09
N VAL A 12 3.65 32.46 -23.62
CA VAL A 12 4.14 31.09 -23.41
C VAL A 12 3.28 30.53 -22.29
N LEU A 13 2.22 29.82 -22.66
CA LEU A 13 1.52 28.87 -21.80
C LEU A 13 2.55 27.78 -21.43
N VAL A 14 3.37 28.08 -20.43
CA VAL A 14 4.13 27.06 -19.73
C VAL A 14 3.07 26.20 -19.06
N ASN A 15 2.75 25.07 -19.69
CA ASN A 15 2.11 23.95 -19.03
C ASN A 15 3.11 23.43 -18.00
N VAL A 16 3.17 24.11 -16.85
CA VAL A 16 3.73 23.55 -15.63
C VAL A 16 2.81 22.39 -15.27
N ASN A 17 3.07 21.23 -15.87
CA ASN A 17 2.74 19.97 -15.24
C ASN A 17 3.50 20.02 -13.91
N LEU A 18 2.81 20.46 -12.84
CA LEU A 18 3.27 20.22 -11.50
C LEU A 18 3.49 18.72 -11.42
N LEU A 19 4.75 18.30 -11.49
CA LEU A 19 5.21 16.99 -11.09
C LEU A 19 4.97 16.91 -9.58
N SER A 20 3.70 16.78 -9.20
CA SER A 20 3.33 16.35 -7.87
C SER A 20 3.95 14.96 -7.70
N ALA A 21 4.69 14.76 -6.61
CA ALA A 21 5.12 13.44 -6.23
C ALA A 21 3.84 12.58 -6.11
N GLN A 22 3.70 11.60 -7.00
CA GLN A 22 2.53 10.72 -6.94
C GLN A 22 2.63 9.95 -5.63
N GLU A 23 1.55 9.95 -4.86
CA GLU A 23 1.43 9.18 -3.63
C GLU A 23 0.58 7.92 -3.89
N ILE A 24 0.73 6.92 -3.02
CA ILE A 24 -0.19 5.78 -3.01
C ILE A 24 -1.58 6.29 -2.62
N LYS A 25 -2.60 5.87 -3.36
CA LYS A 25 -4.00 6.20 -3.11
C LYS A 25 -4.53 5.30 -1.99
N TRP A 26 -4.07 5.57 -0.77
CA TRP A 26 -4.49 4.86 0.42
C TRP A 26 -5.99 5.07 0.69
N MET A 27 -6.64 4.00 1.15
CA MET A 27 -8.02 4.00 1.61
C MET A 27 -8.18 3.12 2.85
N THR A 28 -9.33 3.21 3.50
CA THR A 28 -9.73 2.29 4.57
C THR A 28 -10.02 0.89 4.01
N PHE A 29 -10.02 -0.13 4.85
CA PHE A 29 -10.31 -1.48 4.37
C PHE A 29 -11.75 -1.60 3.84
N ASN A 30 -12.71 -0.96 4.52
CA ASN A 30 -14.11 -0.98 4.11
C ASN A 30 -14.33 -0.29 2.75
N GLU A 31 -13.62 0.81 2.46
CA GLU A 31 -13.64 1.45 1.15
C GLU A 31 -13.09 0.52 0.07
N ALA A 32 -11.99 -0.20 0.33
CA ALA A 32 -11.42 -1.14 -0.61
C ALA A 32 -12.40 -2.30 -0.91
N ILE A 33 -13.03 -2.88 0.10
CA ILE A 33 -14.07 -3.92 -0.08
C ILE A 33 -15.27 -3.38 -0.86
N ALA A 34 -15.71 -2.15 -0.60
CA ALA A 34 -16.79 -1.51 -1.35
C ALA A 34 -16.40 -1.25 -2.81
N ALA A 35 -15.14 -0.87 -3.07
CA ALA A 35 -14.61 -0.65 -4.40
C ALA A 35 -14.50 -1.96 -5.20
N GLN A 36 -14.02 -3.04 -4.57
CA GLN A 36 -13.97 -4.39 -5.16
C GLN A 36 -15.32 -4.88 -5.68
N LYS A 37 -16.40 -4.62 -4.94
CA LYS A 37 -17.77 -4.97 -5.37
C LYS A 37 -18.19 -4.28 -6.67
N LYS A 38 -17.64 -3.10 -6.97
CA LYS A 38 -17.94 -2.32 -8.18
C LYS A 38 -16.98 -2.66 -9.31
N ASN A 39 -15.69 -2.78 -9.01
CA ASN A 39 -14.65 -3.08 -9.96
C ASN A 39 -13.64 -4.04 -9.32
N PRO A 40 -13.72 -5.35 -9.61
CA PRO A 40 -12.86 -6.36 -9.00
C PRO A 40 -11.38 -6.05 -9.23
N LYS A 41 -10.63 -5.89 -8.14
CA LYS A 41 -9.19 -5.63 -8.12
C LYS A 41 -8.63 -6.10 -6.78
N LYS A 42 -7.41 -6.66 -6.75
CA LYS A 42 -6.78 -7.14 -5.50
C LYS A 42 -6.56 -6.01 -4.49
N ILE A 43 -6.49 -6.35 -3.20
CA ILE A 43 -6.13 -5.40 -2.14
C ILE A 43 -4.69 -5.65 -1.71
N PHE A 44 -3.92 -4.57 -1.62
CA PHE A 44 -2.64 -4.53 -0.92
C PHE A 44 -2.84 -3.74 0.36
N MET A 45 -2.55 -4.33 1.52
CA MET A 45 -2.73 -3.68 2.81
C MET A 45 -1.39 -3.56 3.54
N ASP A 46 -0.99 -2.35 3.91
CA ASP A 46 0.08 -2.11 4.87
C ASP A 46 -0.50 -2.04 6.29
N VAL A 47 -0.12 -3.01 7.14
CA VAL A 47 -0.47 -3.01 8.56
C VAL A 47 0.70 -2.46 9.37
N TYR A 48 0.48 -1.29 9.97
CA TYR A 48 1.49 -0.53 10.71
C TYR A 48 1.03 -0.18 12.13
N THR A 49 1.94 0.40 12.91
CA THR A 49 1.63 1.15 14.13
C THR A 49 2.42 2.46 14.16
N VAL A 50 1.92 3.46 14.88
CA VAL A 50 2.52 4.82 14.93
C VAL A 50 3.95 4.83 15.49
N TRP A 51 4.22 3.97 16.49
CA TRP A 51 5.49 3.87 17.19
C TRP A 51 6.50 2.94 16.50
N CYS A 52 6.12 2.29 15.40
CA CYS A 52 6.96 1.33 14.69
C CYS A 52 7.99 2.03 13.79
N GLY A 53 9.26 2.04 14.21
CA GLY A 53 10.37 2.61 13.44
C GLY A 53 10.50 2.03 12.02
N PRO A 54 10.52 0.69 11.82
CA PRO A 54 10.57 0.09 10.49
C PRO A 54 9.38 0.47 9.58
N CYS A 55 8.19 0.66 10.14
CA CYS A 55 7.02 1.12 9.39
C CYS A 55 7.23 2.53 8.84
N GLN A 56 7.81 3.43 9.64
CA GLN A 56 8.16 4.77 9.19
C GLN A 56 9.25 4.76 8.12
N GLN A 57 10.18 3.79 8.15
CA GLN A 57 11.17 3.62 7.08
C GLN A 57 10.52 3.14 5.79
N LEU A 58 9.60 2.17 5.86
CA LEU A 58 8.85 1.66 4.71
C LEU A 58 8.08 2.79 4.02
N GLU A 59 7.40 3.63 4.80
CA GLU A 59 6.69 4.83 4.30
C GLU A 59 7.65 5.78 3.56
N LYS A 60 8.81 6.08 4.16
CA LYS A 60 9.72 7.11 3.63
C LYS A 60 10.53 6.63 2.43
N LYS A 61 10.92 5.35 2.40
CA LYS A 61 11.87 4.80 1.43
C LYS A 61 11.19 3.97 0.35
N THR A 62 10.15 3.21 0.70
CA THR A 62 9.51 2.26 -0.22
C THR A 62 8.23 2.84 -0.81
N PHE A 63 7.32 3.32 0.03
CA PHE A 63 6.01 3.81 -0.41
C PHE A 63 6.01 5.22 -1.01
N LYS A 64 7.17 5.89 -1.02
CA LYS A 64 7.42 7.12 -1.79
C LYS A 64 8.21 6.89 -3.08
N ASN A 65 8.68 5.67 -3.32
CA ASN A 65 9.36 5.34 -4.57
C ASN A 65 8.35 5.36 -5.72
N LYS A 66 8.72 6.02 -6.83
CA LYS A 66 7.81 6.24 -7.96
C LYS A 66 7.34 4.94 -8.61
N ASP A 67 8.22 3.96 -8.74
CA ASP A 67 7.87 2.69 -9.40
C ASP A 67 6.90 1.89 -8.53
N VAL A 68 7.15 1.87 -7.20
CA VAL A 68 6.25 1.24 -6.21
C VAL A 68 4.88 1.92 -6.21
N VAL A 69 4.84 3.25 -6.14
CA VAL A 69 3.59 4.02 -6.11
C VAL A 69 2.76 3.74 -7.37
N ASN A 70 3.38 3.83 -8.54
CA ASN A 70 2.69 3.63 -9.82
C ASN A 70 2.11 2.23 -9.89
N TYR A 71 2.92 1.22 -9.56
CA TYR A 71 2.50 -0.16 -9.62
C TYR A 71 1.37 -0.48 -8.65
N ILE A 72 1.46 0.01 -7.40
CA ILE A 72 0.41 -0.18 -6.40
C ILE A 72 -0.90 0.47 -6.86
N ASN A 73 -0.86 1.72 -7.29
CA ASN A 73 -2.06 2.45 -7.73
C ASN A 73 -2.73 1.83 -8.96
N GLU A 74 -1.94 1.25 -9.87
CA GLU A 74 -2.44 0.60 -11.07
C GLU A 74 -3.09 -0.75 -10.75
N ASN A 75 -2.42 -1.57 -9.94
CA ASN A 75 -2.76 -2.99 -9.79
C ASN A 75 -3.58 -3.32 -8.54
N TYR A 76 -3.62 -2.43 -7.54
CA TYR A 76 -4.25 -2.70 -6.24
C TYR A 76 -5.21 -1.61 -5.77
N TYR A 77 -6.15 -1.99 -4.92
CA TYR A 77 -6.69 -1.10 -3.91
C TYR A 77 -5.74 -1.12 -2.71
N ALA A 78 -5.12 0.03 -2.42
CA ALA A 78 -4.11 0.14 -1.37
C ALA A 78 -4.75 0.55 -0.04
N VAL A 79 -4.59 -0.26 1.00
CA VAL A 79 -5.14 -0.02 2.32
C VAL A 79 -4.01 0.29 3.30
N LYS A 80 -4.18 1.35 4.08
CA LYS A 80 -3.26 1.70 5.17
C LYS A 80 -3.97 1.49 6.49
N PHE A 81 -3.61 0.42 7.20
CA PHE A 81 -4.34 -0.02 8.37
C PHE A 81 -3.48 0.07 9.63
N ASN A 82 -3.91 0.85 10.61
CA ASN A 82 -3.25 0.91 11.91
C ASN A 82 -3.69 -0.28 12.76
N GLY A 83 -2.78 -1.24 12.98
CA GLY A 83 -3.04 -2.45 13.78
C GLY A 83 -3.32 -2.19 15.27
N GLU A 84 -3.20 -0.96 15.73
CA GLU A 84 -3.58 -0.48 17.07
C GLU A 84 -4.53 0.73 17.01
N GLY A 85 -5.13 1.00 15.84
CA GLY A 85 -6.04 2.12 15.61
C GLY A 85 -7.46 1.88 16.12
N ASN A 86 -8.35 2.81 15.79
CA ASN A 86 -9.78 2.79 16.15
C ASN A 86 -10.73 2.68 14.94
N GLU A 87 -10.20 2.43 13.75
CA GLU A 87 -11.01 2.19 12.54
C GLU A 87 -11.98 1.02 12.81
N VAL A 88 -13.24 1.14 12.38
CA VAL A 88 -14.20 0.04 12.47
C VAL A 88 -14.17 -0.73 11.16
N VAL A 89 -13.92 -2.03 11.23
CA VAL A 89 -13.81 -2.88 10.04
C VAL A 89 -15.00 -3.83 9.94
N ASP A 90 -15.63 -3.88 8.77
CA ASP A 90 -16.70 -4.82 8.44
C ASP A 90 -16.18 -5.83 7.41
N TYR A 91 -15.98 -7.08 7.85
CA TYR A 91 -15.41 -8.12 7.01
C TYR A 91 -16.10 -9.46 7.23
N LYS A 92 -16.57 -10.08 6.13
CA LYS A 92 -17.28 -11.37 6.13
C LYS A 92 -18.46 -11.45 7.11
N GLY A 93 -19.23 -10.35 7.21
CA GLY A 93 -20.39 -10.27 8.11
C GLY A 93 -20.05 -10.09 9.59
N GLN A 94 -18.76 -9.96 9.92
CA GLN A 94 -18.29 -9.63 11.26
C GLN A 94 -17.85 -8.17 11.32
N LYS A 95 -18.24 -7.50 12.41
CA LYS A 95 -17.79 -6.16 12.76
C LYS A 95 -16.65 -6.23 13.76
N PHE A 96 -15.54 -5.56 13.46
CA PHE A 96 -14.35 -5.47 14.32
C PHE A 96 -14.20 -4.02 14.81
N GLU A 97 -14.31 -3.84 16.13
CA GLU A 97 -14.14 -2.55 16.80
C GLU A 97 -13.06 -2.67 17.88
N ASN A 98 -12.08 -1.75 17.88
CA ASN A 98 -11.07 -1.71 18.95
C ASN A 98 -11.59 -0.99 20.19
N LYS A 99 -12.41 -1.68 20.99
CA LYS A 99 -12.94 -1.15 22.27
C LYS A 99 -11.86 -0.87 23.32
N GLY A 100 -10.66 -1.43 23.14
CA GLY A 100 -9.50 -1.17 24.00
C GLY A 100 -8.69 0.05 23.59
N TYR A 101 -9.03 0.69 22.47
CA TYR A 101 -8.34 1.89 22.00
C TYR A 101 -8.50 3.04 23.01
N ASP A 102 -7.37 3.63 23.38
CA ASP A 102 -7.31 4.81 24.24
C ASP A 102 -6.84 6.03 23.44
N PRO A 103 -7.68 7.06 23.24
CA PRO A 103 -7.30 8.28 22.54
C PRO A 103 -6.08 8.99 23.14
N ALA A 104 -5.84 8.90 24.45
CA ALA A 104 -4.66 9.48 25.09
C ALA A 104 -3.34 8.74 24.76
N ARG A 105 -3.44 7.63 24.03
CA ARG A 105 -2.31 6.82 23.53
C ARG A 105 -2.21 6.81 22.00
N ALA A 106 -2.93 7.69 21.30
CA ALA A 106 -2.99 7.70 19.83
C ALA A 106 -1.62 7.71 19.12
N GLU A 107 -0.63 8.42 19.67
CA GLU A 107 0.72 8.57 19.10
C GLU A 107 1.76 7.60 19.71
N ARG A 108 1.32 6.64 20.52
CA ARG A 108 2.18 5.65 21.19
C ARG A 108 1.51 4.27 21.15
N ARG A 109 2.06 3.31 21.90
CA ARG A 109 1.51 1.95 21.94
C ARG A 109 0.09 1.95 22.51
N ASN A 110 -0.81 1.31 21.78
CA ASN A 110 -2.23 1.19 22.12
C ASN A 110 -2.66 -0.30 22.15
N ALA A 111 -3.94 -0.55 22.45
CA ALA A 111 -4.48 -1.91 22.35
C ALA A 111 -4.48 -2.40 20.90
N SER A 112 -4.11 -3.67 20.70
CA SER A 112 -4.17 -4.29 19.37
C SER A 112 -5.61 -4.32 18.85
N HIS A 113 -5.77 -3.94 17.59
CA HIS A 113 -7.04 -3.94 16.91
C HIS A 113 -7.52 -5.40 16.68
N PRO A 114 -8.77 -5.77 17.02
CA PRO A 114 -9.26 -7.14 16.85
C PRO A 114 -9.18 -7.68 15.43
N PHE A 115 -9.34 -6.82 14.41
CA PHE A 115 -9.11 -7.21 13.00
C PHE A 115 -7.65 -7.59 12.71
N ALA A 116 -6.67 -6.91 13.31
CA ALA A 116 -5.27 -7.32 13.19
C ALA A 116 -5.04 -8.70 13.85
N SER A 117 -5.69 -8.95 14.99
CA SER A 117 -5.65 -10.28 15.64
C SER A 117 -6.32 -11.36 14.78
N TYR A 118 -7.46 -11.05 14.15
CA TYR A 118 -8.16 -11.96 13.22
C TYR A 118 -7.26 -12.35 12.03
N LEU A 119 -6.51 -11.38 11.50
CA LEU A 119 -5.52 -11.57 10.44
C LEU A 119 -4.19 -12.16 10.95
N GLN A 120 -4.11 -12.53 12.24
CA GLN A 120 -2.95 -13.13 12.89
C GLN A 120 -1.67 -12.29 12.76
N ILE A 121 -1.79 -10.96 12.85
CA ILE A 121 -0.67 -10.04 12.82
C ILE A 121 0.12 -10.14 14.13
N GLN A 122 1.39 -10.52 14.02
CA GLN A 122 2.29 -10.74 15.17
C GLN A 122 3.45 -9.74 15.22
N ALA A 123 3.68 -8.99 14.14
CA ALA A 123 4.78 -8.04 14.03
C ALA A 123 4.41 -6.92 13.06
N TYR A 124 5.09 -5.78 13.17
CA TYR A 124 4.90 -4.63 12.30
C TYR A 124 6.24 -4.21 11.66
N PRO A 125 6.25 -3.76 10.39
CA PRO A 125 5.11 -3.79 9.47
C PRO A 125 4.80 -5.22 9.01
N THR A 126 3.55 -5.47 8.65
CA THR A 126 3.15 -6.66 7.90
C THR A 126 2.29 -6.21 6.73
N MET A 127 2.66 -6.60 5.51
CA MET A 127 1.91 -6.32 4.31
C MET A 127 1.07 -7.52 3.92
N LEU A 128 -0.20 -7.32 3.59
CA LEU A 128 -1.14 -8.38 3.26
C LEU A 128 -1.68 -8.21 1.85
N PHE A 129 -2.00 -9.34 1.23
CA PHE A 129 -2.66 -9.38 -0.07
C PHE A 129 -4.01 -10.08 0.08
N PHE A 130 -5.02 -9.51 -0.57
CA PHE A 130 -6.34 -10.14 -0.72
C PHE A 130 -6.67 -10.24 -2.20
N ASP A 131 -7.36 -11.31 -2.59
CA ASP A 131 -7.83 -11.48 -3.95
C ASP A 131 -8.97 -10.50 -4.29
N GLU A 132 -9.46 -10.54 -5.53
CA GLU A 132 -10.52 -9.68 -6.04
C GLU A 132 -11.89 -9.88 -5.36
N LYS A 133 -12.06 -10.96 -4.58
CA LYS A 133 -13.24 -11.27 -3.77
C LYS A 133 -13.07 -10.85 -2.31
N GLY A 134 -11.91 -10.29 -1.96
CA GLY A 134 -11.55 -9.92 -0.61
C GLY A 134 -11.09 -11.11 0.24
N GLU A 135 -10.75 -12.25 -0.37
CA GLU A 135 -10.21 -13.40 0.35
C GLU A 135 -8.72 -13.20 0.66
N PHE A 136 -8.34 -13.50 1.90
CA PHE A 136 -6.96 -13.38 2.35
C PHE A 136 -6.04 -14.36 1.61
N LEU A 137 -4.91 -13.86 1.10
CA LEU A 137 -3.89 -14.67 0.44
C LEU A 137 -2.74 -15.01 1.39
N GLN A 138 -1.76 -14.11 1.53
CA GLN A 138 -0.55 -14.37 2.31
C GLN A 138 0.03 -13.09 2.92
N PRO A 139 0.66 -13.16 4.12
CA PRO A 139 1.36 -12.02 4.71
C PRO A 139 2.84 -11.97 4.30
N LEU A 140 3.37 -10.75 4.15
CA LEU A 140 4.80 -10.45 4.08
C LEU A 140 5.20 -9.65 5.32
N ARG A 141 6.06 -10.23 6.15
CA ARG A 141 6.47 -9.63 7.42
C ARG A 141 7.79 -8.90 7.26
N GLY A 142 7.86 -7.69 7.77
CA GLY A 142 9.10 -6.91 7.82
C GLY A 142 9.18 -5.81 6.77
N TYR A 143 10.34 -5.14 6.78
CA TYR A 143 10.66 -4.06 5.86
C TYR A 143 11.23 -4.62 4.56
N PHE A 144 10.86 -4.02 3.43
CA PHE A 144 11.38 -4.34 2.10
C PHE A 144 11.69 -3.03 1.38
N SER A 145 12.86 -2.93 0.74
CA SER A 145 13.18 -1.84 -0.18
C SER A 145 12.27 -1.85 -1.42
N PRO A 146 12.28 -0.78 -2.25
CA PRO A 146 11.60 -0.78 -3.54
C PRO A 146 11.90 -2.00 -4.42
N THR A 147 13.16 -2.41 -4.52
CA THR A 147 13.53 -3.55 -5.37
C THR A 147 13.15 -4.89 -4.73
N GLU A 148 13.26 -5.00 -3.40
CA GLU A 148 12.91 -6.22 -2.66
C GLU A 148 11.40 -6.50 -2.66
N ILE A 149 10.56 -5.45 -2.58
CA ILE A 149 9.10 -5.61 -2.57
C ILE A 149 8.52 -5.94 -3.96
N GLU A 150 9.24 -5.55 -5.03
CA GLU A 150 8.76 -5.65 -6.41
C GLU A 150 8.33 -7.07 -6.80
N ILE A 151 9.15 -8.07 -6.44
CA ILE A 151 8.88 -9.47 -6.78
C ILE A 151 7.53 -9.92 -6.23
N PHE A 152 7.20 -9.52 -4.99
CA PHE A 152 5.95 -9.92 -4.36
C PHE A 152 4.76 -9.15 -4.93
N LEU A 153 4.90 -7.83 -5.14
CA LEU A 153 3.86 -7.04 -5.78
C LEU A 153 3.51 -7.60 -7.17
N LYS A 154 4.50 -8.03 -7.95
CA LYS A 154 4.24 -8.64 -9.27
C LYS A 154 3.70 -10.06 -9.16
N LEU A 155 4.20 -10.85 -8.21
CA LEU A 155 3.76 -12.22 -7.97
C LEU A 155 2.25 -12.30 -7.70
N PHE A 156 1.75 -11.45 -6.78
CA PHE A 156 0.33 -11.46 -6.42
C PHE A 156 -0.55 -10.81 -7.50
N ALA A 157 -0.09 -9.72 -8.13
CA ALA A 157 -0.86 -9.06 -9.18
C ALA A 157 -1.13 -10.00 -10.36
N LYS A 158 -0.13 -10.79 -10.75
CA LYS A 158 -0.18 -11.71 -11.89
C LYS A 158 -0.73 -13.11 -11.59
N ASP A 159 -1.14 -13.36 -10.36
CA ASP A 159 -1.54 -14.70 -9.89
C ASP A 159 -0.45 -15.77 -9.99
N ASP A 160 0.81 -15.38 -10.17
CA ASP A 160 1.94 -16.30 -10.30
C ASP A 160 2.11 -17.18 -9.04
N PHE A 161 1.65 -16.71 -7.87
CA PHE A 161 1.63 -17.47 -6.63
C PHE A 161 0.86 -18.79 -6.73
N LYS A 162 -0.13 -18.90 -7.62
CA LYS A 162 -0.90 -20.14 -7.84
C LYS A 162 -0.03 -21.29 -8.36
N ASN A 163 1.11 -20.96 -8.96
CA ASN A 163 2.08 -21.92 -9.49
C ASN A 163 3.19 -22.26 -8.49
N ILE A 164 3.30 -21.53 -7.38
CA ILE A 164 4.31 -21.78 -6.35
C ILE A 164 3.72 -22.75 -5.32
N LYS A 165 4.17 -24.01 -5.37
CA LYS A 165 3.68 -25.07 -4.47
C LYS A 165 4.72 -25.45 -3.42
N SER A 166 5.94 -24.95 -3.57
CA SER A 166 7.07 -25.28 -2.71
C SER A 166 8.05 -24.11 -2.61
N GLN A 167 8.96 -24.20 -1.63
CA GLN A 167 10.07 -23.27 -1.50
C GLN A 167 10.99 -23.30 -2.74
N GLU A 168 11.14 -24.48 -3.35
CA GLU A 168 11.95 -24.65 -4.57
C GLU A 168 11.33 -23.91 -5.77
N ASP A 169 10.00 -23.95 -5.91
CA ASP A 169 9.29 -23.20 -6.94
C ASP A 169 9.49 -21.69 -6.77
N PHE A 170 9.44 -21.20 -5.53
CA PHE A 170 9.69 -19.79 -5.27
C PHE A 170 11.14 -19.39 -5.54
N GLN A 171 12.12 -20.23 -5.19
CA GLN A 171 13.52 -19.98 -5.52
C GLN A 171 13.74 -19.92 -7.04
N LYS A 172 13.10 -20.82 -7.81
CA LYS A 172 13.11 -20.77 -9.28
C LYS A 172 12.46 -19.50 -9.80
N TYR A 173 11.33 -19.08 -9.23
CA TYR A 173 10.66 -17.84 -9.59
C TYR A 173 11.58 -16.64 -9.35
N GLN A 174 12.21 -16.57 -8.17
CA GLN A 174 13.13 -15.50 -7.80
C GLN A 174 14.38 -15.45 -8.69
N ALA A 175 14.98 -16.60 -9.01
CA ALA A 175 16.16 -16.66 -9.88
C ALA A 175 15.88 -16.14 -11.30
N ASN A 176 14.65 -16.32 -11.79
CA ASN A 176 14.22 -15.86 -13.10
C ASN A 176 13.59 -14.46 -13.09
N PHE A 177 13.30 -13.91 -11.91
CA PHE A 177 12.68 -12.60 -11.77
C PHE A 177 13.63 -11.50 -12.25
N LYS A 178 13.13 -10.65 -13.14
CA LYS A 178 13.84 -9.47 -13.64
C LYS A 178 13.15 -8.22 -13.11
N GLY A 179 13.71 -7.66 -12.04
CA GLY A 179 13.24 -6.42 -11.44
C GLY A 179 13.41 -5.23 -12.37
N THR A 180 12.51 -4.28 -12.23
CA THR A 180 12.42 -3.04 -13.00
C THR A 180 12.34 -1.81 -12.10
N PHE A 181 12.00 -2.00 -10.82
CA PHE A 181 11.95 -0.89 -9.88
C PHE A 181 13.37 -0.44 -9.57
N LYS A 182 13.51 0.86 -9.32
CA LYS A 182 14.76 1.46 -8.83
C LYS A 182 14.63 1.75 -7.35
N GLU A 183 15.77 1.86 -6.65
CA GLU A 183 15.82 2.38 -5.28
C GLU A 183 15.37 3.84 -5.21
#